data_AF-A0A930EV90-F1
#
_entry.id   AF-A0A930EV90-F1
#
_cell.length_a   1.000
_cell.length_b   1.000
_cell.length_c   1.000
_cell.angle_alpha   90.00
_cell.angle_beta   90.00
_cell.angle_gamma   90.00
#
_symmetry.space_group_name_H-M   'P 1'
#
loop_
_entity.id
_entity.type
_entity.pdbx_description
1 polymer ?
#
loop_
_entity_poly.entity_id
_entity_poly.type
_entity_poly.pdbx_seq_one_letter_code
_entity_poly.pdbx_strand_id
1 'polypeptide(L)'
;MKTDPTIALKSLQASYETLKNQEDWSEEALHATLLALPTKLEMKNGQVLFPLRLAITGMQFTPGGAIEISSILGKEETLRRLELSIKQLEQ
;
A
#
# COMPACT_ATOMS: atom_id res chain seq x y z
N MET A 1 1.90 7.03 -16.77
CA MET A 1 1.95 6.71 -15.32
C MET A 1 3.36 6.19 -15.02
N LYS A 2 4.08 6.65 -13.99
CA LYS A 2 5.50 6.28 -13.74
C LYS A 2 5.66 5.00 -12.90
N THR A 3 4.75 4.04 -13.05
CA THR A 3 4.81 2.76 -12.34
C THR A 3 4.71 1.64 -13.36
N ASP A 4 5.47 0.57 -13.11
CA ASP A 4 5.50 -0.67 -13.88
C ASP A 4 5.41 -1.85 -12.88
N PRO A 5 5.30 -3.10 -13.34
CA PRO A 5 5.21 -4.26 -12.45
C PRO A 5 6.37 -4.36 -11.44
N THR A 6 7.59 -4.01 -11.82
CA THR A 6 8.77 -4.06 -10.94
C THR A 6 8.68 -3.03 -9.82
N ILE A 7 8.31 -1.80 -10.16
CA ILE A 7 8.09 -0.70 -9.20
C ILE A 7 6.90 -1.02 -8.29
N ALA A 8 5.83 -1.58 -8.85
CA ALA A 8 4.66 -2.01 -8.09
C ALA A 8 5.04 -3.12 -7.09
N LEU A 9 5.75 -4.17 -7.52
CA LEU A 9 6.14 -5.27 -6.63
C LEU A 9 7.00 -4.78 -5.46
N LYS A 10 8.04 -3.98 -5.75
CA LYS A 10 8.90 -3.39 -4.72
C LYS A 10 8.09 -2.56 -3.71
N SER A 11 7.15 -1.74 -4.19
CA SER A 11 6.35 -0.89 -3.31
C SER A 11 5.34 -1.69 -2.48
N LEU A 12 4.72 -2.73 -3.05
CA LEU A 12 3.79 -3.60 -2.33
C LEU A 12 4.49 -4.42 -1.24
N GLN A 13 5.65 -5.02 -1.54
CA GLN A 13 6.44 -5.76 -0.56
C GLN A 13 6.88 -4.85 0.60
N ALA A 14 7.37 -3.64 0.30
CA ALA A 14 7.75 -2.68 1.32
C ALA A 14 6.54 -2.19 2.16
N SER A 15 5.37 -2.00 1.51
CA SER A 15 4.14 -1.63 2.21
C SER A 15 3.69 -2.74 3.15
N TYR A 16 3.72 -4.00 2.70
CA TYR A 16 3.38 -5.16 3.53
C TYR A 16 4.29 -5.27 4.77
N GLU A 17 5.61 -5.23 4.59
CA GLU A 17 6.55 -5.34 5.72
C GLU A 17 6.40 -4.18 6.72
N THR A 18 6.13 -2.97 6.22
CA THR A 18 5.90 -1.81 7.08
C THR A 18 4.60 -1.96 7.87
N LEU A 19 3.50 -2.30 7.20
CA LEU A 19 2.17 -2.40 7.80
C LEU A 19 2.01 -3.62 8.72
N LYS A 20 2.70 -4.73 8.42
CA LYS A 20 2.68 -5.94 9.27
C LYS A 20 3.11 -5.65 10.70
N ASN A 21 4.13 -4.80 10.85
CA ASN A 21 4.71 -4.44 12.14
C ASN A 21 4.03 -3.23 12.81
N GLN A 22 3.04 -2.60 12.15
CA GLN A 22 2.32 -1.45 12.70
C GLN A 22 1.20 -1.91 13.65
N GLU A 23 1.26 -1.50 14.92
CA GLU A 23 0.24 -1.83 15.93
C GLU A 23 -0.93 -0.83 15.91
N ASP A 24 -0.62 0.47 15.91
CA ASP A 24 -1.62 1.54 15.84
C ASP A 24 -2.17 1.64 14.41
N TRP A 25 -3.44 1.29 14.24
CA TRP A 25 -4.14 1.31 12.95
C TRP A 25 -5.07 2.51 12.76
N SER A 26 -4.89 3.58 13.54
CA SER A 26 -5.56 4.86 13.28
C SER A 26 -5.19 5.43 11.91
N GLU A 27 -6.08 6.23 11.33
CA GLU A 27 -5.83 6.86 10.03
C GLU A 27 -4.61 7.79 10.09
N GLU A 28 -4.42 8.50 11.21
CA GLU A 28 -3.27 9.38 11.44
C GLU A 28 -1.95 8.60 11.46
N ALA A 29 -1.91 7.45 12.15
CA ALA A 29 -0.72 6.59 12.19
C ALA A 29 -0.44 5.99 10.80
N LEU A 30 -1.46 5.51 10.10
CA LEU A 30 -1.34 5.02 8.73
C LEU A 30 -0.86 6.10 7.76
N HIS A 31 -1.36 7.33 7.91
CA HIS A 31 -0.96 8.47 7.11
C HIS A 31 0.53 8.78 7.29
N ALA A 32 1.00 8.87 8.54
CA ALA A 32 2.41 9.09 8.85
C ALA A 32 3.30 7.97 8.28
N THR A 33 2.91 6.70 8.49
CA THR A 33 3.67 5.54 8.01
C THR A 33 3.75 5.50 6.49
N LEU A 34 2.60 5.58 5.80
CA LEU A 34 2.50 5.39 4.36
C LEU A 34 3.04 6.60 3.58
N LEU A 35 3.00 7.82 4.14
CA LEU A 35 3.65 8.98 3.52
C LEU A 35 5.16 9.02 3.73
N ALA A 36 5.69 8.41 4.80
CA ALA A 36 7.14 8.29 4.99
C ALA A 36 7.78 7.25 4.06
N LEU A 37 7.00 6.25 3.62
CA LEU A 37 7.50 5.13 2.84
C LEU A 37 8.08 5.51 1.45
N PRO A 38 7.44 6.38 0.63
CA PRO A 38 8.02 6.85 -0.62
C PRO A 38 9.42 7.44 -0.45
N THR A 39 9.62 8.28 0.57
CA THR A 39 10.93 8.87 0.88
C THR A 39 11.96 7.80 1.23
N LYS A 40 11.60 6.82 2.08
CA LYS A 40 12.49 5.70 2.45
C LYS A 40 12.90 4.83 1.25
N LEU A 41 12.04 4.72 0.25
CA LEU A 41 12.28 3.92 -0.95
C LEU A 41 12.94 4.71 -2.09
N GLU A 42 13.17 6.01 -1.91
CA GLU A 42 13.60 6.95 -2.96
C GLU A 42 12.64 6.97 -4.16
N MET A 43 11.33 6.86 -3.87
CA MET A 43 10.24 6.77 -4.83
C MET A 43 9.27 7.94 -4.69
N LYS A 44 8.52 8.24 -5.74
CA LYS A 44 7.43 9.23 -5.68
C LYS A 44 6.22 8.64 -4.97
N ASN A 45 5.40 9.49 -4.33
CA ASN A 45 4.17 9.07 -3.66
C ASN A 45 3.27 8.21 -4.56
N GLY A 46 3.07 8.63 -5.81
CA GLY A 46 2.27 7.88 -6.78
C GLY A 46 2.87 6.54 -7.23
N GLN A 47 4.15 6.27 -6.96
CA GLN A 47 4.77 4.97 -7.23
C GLN A 47 4.59 3.98 -6.06
N VAL A 48 4.07 4.43 -4.92
CA VAL A 48 3.83 3.60 -3.73
C VAL A 48 2.35 3.54 -3.39
N LEU A 49 1.70 4.70 -3.24
CA LEU A 49 0.31 4.78 -2.80
C LEU A 49 -0.68 4.32 -3.87
N PHE A 50 -0.37 4.52 -5.16
CA PHE A 50 -1.25 4.04 -6.23
C PHE A 50 -1.25 2.49 -6.32
N PRO A 51 -0.08 1.80 -6.38
CA PRO A 51 -0.06 0.34 -6.30
C PRO A 51 -0.74 -0.20 -5.04
N LEU A 52 -0.50 0.40 -3.87
CA LEU A 52 -1.14 0.00 -2.62
C LEU A 52 -2.67 0.06 -2.72
N ARG A 53 -3.23 1.19 -3.18
CA ARG A 53 -4.69 1.31 -3.40
C ARG A 53 -5.20 0.21 -4.32
N LEU A 54 -4.53 0.01 -5.45
CA LEU A 54 -4.96 -0.98 -6.44
C LEU A 54 -4.93 -2.39 -5.84
N ALA A 55 -3.88 -2.75 -5.10
CA ALA A 55 -3.73 -4.06 -4.48
C ALA A 55 -4.81 -4.36 -3.42
N ILE A 56 -5.23 -3.35 -2.65
CA ILE A 56 -6.21 -3.56 -1.57
C ILE A 56 -7.67 -3.34 -2.00
N THR A 57 -7.91 -2.80 -3.20
CA THR A 57 -9.28 -2.51 -3.67
C THR A 57 -9.65 -3.13 -5.01
N GLY A 58 -8.67 -3.46 -5.85
CA GLY A 58 -8.88 -3.76 -7.26
C GLY A 58 -9.32 -2.55 -8.09
N MET A 59 -9.30 -1.33 -7.53
CA MET A 59 -9.80 -0.12 -8.17
C MET A 59 -8.68 0.90 -8.42
N GLN A 60 -8.69 1.50 -9.61
CA GLN A 60 -7.76 2.59 -9.94
C GLN A 60 -8.12 3.89 -9.21
N PHE A 61 -9.39 4.07 -8.82
CA PHE A 61 -9.91 5.24 -8.14
C PHE A 61 -10.87 4.81 -7.03
N THR A 62 -10.84 5.54 -5.93
CA THR A 62 -11.70 5.34 -4.75
C THR A 62 -12.10 6.71 -4.21
N PRO A 63 -13.21 6.84 -3.45
CA PRO A 63 -13.58 8.11 -2.83
C PRO A 63 -12.51 8.69 -1.89
N GLY A 64 -11.66 7.83 -1.29
CA GLY A 64 -10.45 8.20 -0.53
C GLY A 64 -9.16 7.73 -1.21
N GLY A 65 -8.01 7.94 -0.58
CA GLY A 65 -6.72 7.41 -1.01
C GLY A 65 -6.43 6.00 -0.47
N ALA A 66 -5.18 5.57 -0.62
CA ALA A 66 -4.73 4.28 -0.08
C ALA A 66 -4.79 4.23 1.46
N ILE A 67 -4.62 5.38 2.11
CA ILE A 67 -4.54 5.50 3.56
C ILE A 67 -5.93 5.31 4.17
N GLU A 68 -6.90 6.09 3.71
CA GLU A 68 -8.29 6.09 4.19
C GLU A 68 -8.92 4.71 3.97
N ILE A 69 -8.66 4.09 2.80
CA ILE A 69 -9.15 2.74 2.55
C ILE A 69 -8.46 1.69 3.43
N SER A 70 -7.15 1.81 3.69
CA SER A 70 -6.46 0.89 4.62
C SER A 70 -7.00 1.01 6.05
N SER A 71 -7.36 2.21 6.48
CA SER A 71 -8.03 2.48 7.75
C SER A 71 -9.40 1.79 7.81
N ILE A 72 -10.23 1.96 6.76
CA ILE A 72 -11.56 1.35 6.67
C ILE A 72 -11.52 -0.18 6.63
N LEU A 73 -10.57 -0.77 5.89
CA LEU A 73 -10.44 -2.23 5.77
C LEU A 73 -9.92 -2.88 7.06
N GLY A 74 -9.14 -2.15 7.85
CA GLY A 74 -8.41 -2.69 8.99
C GLY A 74 -7.18 -3.50 8.59
N LYS A 75 -6.38 -3.86 9.60
CA LYS A 75 -5.06 -4.48 9.44
C LYS A 75 -5.10 -5.83 8.73
N GLU A 76 -5.92 -6.75 9.25
CA GLU A 76 -5.95 -8.13 8.77
C GLU A 76 -6.36 -8.22 7.30
N GLU A 77 -7.43 -7.51 6.90
CA GLU A 77 -7.90 -7.54 5.52
C GLU A 77 -6.95 -6.81 4.57
N THR A 78 -6.34 -5.71 5.00
CA THR A 78 -5.32 -5.00 4.22
C THR A 78 -4.13 -5.90 3.91
N LEU A 79 -3.59 -6.59 4.94
CA LEU A 79 -2.44 -7.48 4.78
C LEU A 79 -2.79 -8.71 3.94
N ARG A 80 -3.98 -9.30 4.12
CA ARG A 80 -4.46 -10.43 3.32
C ARG A 80 -4.54 -10.07 1.84
N ARG A 81 -5.10 -8.90 1.49
CA ARG A 81 -5.21 -8.46 0.09
C ARG A 81 -3.85 -8.10 -0.51
N LEU A 82 -2.95 -7.52 0.28
CA LEU A 82 -1.58 -7.24 -0.14
C LEU A 82 -0.84 -8.53 -0.48
N GLU A 83 -0.90 -9.54 0.39
CA GLU A 83 -0.23 -10.83 0.15
C GLU A 83 -0.74 -11.50 -1.13
N LEU A 84 -2.06 -11.51 -1.34
CA LEU A 84 -2.66 -12.03 -2.59
C LEU A 84 -2.19 -11.26 -3.82
N SER A 85 -2.16 -9.92 -3.75
CA SER A 85 -1.74 -9.08 -4.87
C SER A 85 -0.26 -9.23 -5.20
N ILE A 86 0.60 -9.35 -4.17
CA ILE A 86 2.04 -9.61 -4.34
C ILE A 86 2.23 -10.96 -5.04
N LYS A 87 1.57 -12.01 -4.56
CA LYS A 87 1.65 -13.36 -5.15
C LYS A 87 1.14 -13.40 -6.60
N GLN A 88 0.16 -12.58 -6.95
CA GLN A 88 -0.32 -12.46 -8.33
C GLN A 88 0.68 -11.74 -9.23
N LEU A 89 1.41 -10.75 -8.70
CA LEU A 89 2.37 -9.96 -9.46
C LEU A 89 3.72 -10.66 -9.65
N GLU A 90 4.02 -11.67 -8.83
CA GLU A 90 5.21 -12.53 -8.92
C GLU A 90 5.08 -13.68 -9.96
N GLN A 91 3.90 -13.88 -10.54
CA GLN A 91 3.62 -14.89 -11.57
C GLN A 91 3.89 -14.35 -12.98
#